data_AF-A0A355GLN4-F1
#
_entry.id   AF-A0A355GLN4-F1
#
_cell.length_a   1.000
_cell.length_b   1.000
_cell.length_c   1.000
_cell.angle_alpha   90.00
_cell.angle_beta   90.00
_cell.angle_gamma   90.00
#
_symmetry.space_group_name_H-M   'P 1'
#
loop_
_entity.id
_entity.type
_entity.pdbx_description
1 polymer ?
#
loop_
_entity_poly.entity_id
_entity_poly.type
_entity_poly.pdbx_seq_one_letter_code
_entity_poly.pdbx_strand_id
1 'polypeptide(L)'
;MVSQIFSFRLSRSSLHYIAVLTMVLLQCLVFQANCLAQPMRNDGPAYGIMEGDPHALFPTSREYSKSFQDAKQLLSEQKYPVAVPELQSILDAPEDYLKSDSTTGFESLKEAAHQLIATLPDAGRRYYSLQYGPTAEQMLQQAEALDDNSLLREIVRRYFFTKAGAEAAYALGGYYFERGDFLAATEIWEMLSTQHELALSKEPHLTFKLAVAWYHLGNMGKCRQALMQFSRLMDKPVYEFPNGTRVPLFTADENPVEWLSRLTGRLDLQVAREQDNWTMYRGSPARTASAEFVVPSAKPLWEFSTIQEPFLQLLKDPPPVEDMLQKLGEHRRKNQAGVLPAASPVVIRDQVIFRTHRNLKSVSLKTGQLNWETTVSDALYQELLKDPQNEDEEFLGTPQTPLEKYLTQRAWQDYTAGHLSTDGKLVYCVENVGFIAGFYHFSRLDREHVLVPNSFNRLMAFEADTGKFVWELGGPRLQNPINFSGHYFLGAPLPLDGKLYCLAEEGREFRLLVLDAATGQTIWTQSLYRSDNPIARDYTTDRRTLDHIRRRMGLSPSAAHGVLVCPTGSGCT
;
A
#
# COMPACT_ATOMS: atom_id res chain seq x y z
N MET A 1 -4.00 -70.13 -11.41
CA MET A 1 -3.97 -69.02 -12.39
C MET A 1 -3.55 -67.78 -11.63
N VAL A 2 -2.38 -67.25 -11.98
CA VAL A 2 -1.45 -66.51 -11.10
C VAL A 2 -1.79 -65.02 -11.00
N SER A 3 -1.53 -64.45 -9.83
CA SER A 3 -1.65 -63.03 -9.48
C SER A 3 -0.73 -62.14 -10.32
N GLN A 4 -1.16 -60.92 -10.67
CA GLN A 4 -0.23 -59.84 -11.03
C GLN A 4 -0.48 -58.62 -10.15
N ILE A 5 0.34 -58.50 -9.11
CA ILE A 5 0.57 -57.29 -8.34
C ILE A 5 1.58 -56.46 -9.15
N PHE A 6 1.14 -55.31 -9.69
CA PHE A 6 2.05 -54.33 -10.25
C PHE A 6 2.81 -53.65 -9.11
N SER A 7 4.07 -54.02 -8.93
CA SER A 7 5.00 -53.30 -8.06
C SER A 7 5.55 -52.09 -8.82
N PHE A 8 5.08 -50.89 -8.48
CA PHE A 8 5.71 -49.65 -8.92
C PHE A 8 7.08 -49.52 -8.24
N ARG A 9 8.15 -49.96 -8.91
CA ARG A 9 9.53 -49.62 -8.53
C ARG A 9 9.83 -48.22 -9.03
N LEU A 10 9.74 -47.23 -8.14
CA LEU A 10 10.35 -45.92 -8.36
C LEU A 10 11.85 -46.10 -8.62
N SER A 11 12.36 -45.49 -9.68
CA SER A 11 13.80 -45.53 -9.98
C SER A 11 14.56 -44.74 -8.91
N ARG A 12 15.85 -45.08 -8.69
CA ARG A 12 16.71 -44.35 -7.74
C ARG A 12 16.77 -42.85 -8.03
N SER A 13 16.64 -42.45 -9.29
CA SER A 13 16.55 -41.04 -9.70
C SER A 13 15.24 -40.41 -9.24
N SER A 14 14.10 -41.09 -9.35
CA SER A 14 12.80 -40.59 -8.85
C SER A 14 12.79 -40.39 -7.33
N LEU A 15 13.41 -41.31 -6.57
CA LEU A 15 13.59 -41.16 -5.12
C LEU A 15 14.50 -39.99 -4.75
N HIS A 16 15.52 -39.72 -5.57
CA HIS A 16 16.39 -38.55 -5.39
C HIS A 16 15.64 -37.23 -5.64
N TYR A 17 14.83 -37.16 -6.70
CA TYR A 17 13.98 -35.99 -6.96
C TYR A 17 12.94 -35.77 -5.86
N ILE A 18 12.31 -36.82 -5.33
CA ILE A 18 11.36 -36.71 -4.22
C ILE A 18 12.08 -36.26 -2.94
N ALA A 19 13.29 -36.76 -2.66
CA ALA A 19 14.09 -36.36 -1.51
C ALA A 19 14.57 -34.90 -1.61
N VAL A 20 14.96 -34.43 -2.80
CA VAL A 20 15.32 -33.03 -3.04
C VAL A 20 14.10 -32.13 -2.92
N LEU A 21 12.95 -32.52 -3.51
CA LEU A 21 11.71 -31.75 -3.42
C LEU A 21 11.21 -31.65 -1.98
N THR A 22 11.32 -32.72 -1.20
CA THR A 22 10.97 -32.72 0.23
C THR A 22 11.97 -31.91 1.05
N MET A 23 13.28 -31.94 0.76
CA MET A 23 14.25 -31.03 1.42
C MET A 23 13.97 -29.56 1.11
N VAL A 24 13.64 -29.22 -0.14
CA VAL A 24 13.31 -27.85 -0.54
C VAL A 24 12.01 -27.38 0.13
N LEU A 25 10.97 -28.23 0.15
CA LEU A 25 9.73 -27.94 0.86
C LEU A 25 9.93 -27.82 2.38
N LEU A 26 10.81 -28.65 2.98
CA LEU A 26 11.14 -28.55 4.40
C LEU A 26 11.94 -27.27 4.71
N GLN A 27 12.84 -26.85 3.83
CA GLN A 27 13.55 -25.56 3.95
C GLN A 27 12.57 -24.38 3.84
N CYS A 28 11.60 -24.43 2.92
CA CYS A 28 10.56 -23.40 2.82
C CYS A 28 9.61 -23.37 4.03
N LEU A 29 9.45 -24.48 4.76
CA LEU A 29 8.60 -24.55 5.95
C LEU A 29 9.33 -24.18 7.26
N VAL A 30 10.66 -24.29 7.31
CA VAL A 30 11.47 -24.00 8.51
C VAL A 30 11.99 -22.56 8.54
N PHE A 31 12.16 -21.91 7.38
CA PHE A 31 12.42 -20.48 7.34
C PHE A 31 11.11 -19.71 7.36
N GLN A 32 10.65 -19.37 8.57
CA GLN A 32 9.80 -18.20 8.75
C GLN A 32 10.60 -16.98 8.29
N ALA A 33 10.41 -16.58 7.05
CA ALA A 33 10.78 -15.23 6.64
C ALA A 33 9.78 -14.30 7.31
N ASN A 34 10.19 -13.72 8.44
CA ASN A 34 9.59 -12.46 8.87
C ASN A 34 9.67 -11.52 7.66
N CYS A 35 8.53 -10.95 7.28
CA CYS A 35 8.41 -9.97 6.22
C CYS A 35 9.08 -8.67 6.69
N LEU A 36 10.40 -8.68 6.80
CA LEU A 36 11.19 -7.49 7.01
C LEU A 36 11.39 -6.83 5.64
N ALA A 37 11.47 -5.50 5.62
CA ALA A 37 11.83 -4.74 4.43
C ALA A 37 13.17 -5.27 3.88
N GLN A 38 13.12 -6.16 2.89
CA GLN A 38 14.30 -6.69 2.24
C GLN A 38 14.61 -5.81 1.04
N PRO A 39 15.70 -5.02 1.05
CA PRO A 39 16.28 -4.58 -0.22
C PRO A 39 16.70 -5.85 -0.97
N MET A 40 16.25 -5.99 -2.22
CA MET A 40 16.71 -7.07 -3.09
C MET A 40 18.24 -7.08 -3.09
N ARG A 41 18.82 -8.19 -2.60
CA ARG A 41 20.25 -8.44 -2.74
C ARG A 41 20.52 -8.70 -4.22
N ASN A 42 21.06 -7.69 -4.90
CA ASN A 42 21.33 -7.75 -6.32
C ASN A 42 22.60 -8.59 -6.54
N ASP A 43 22.46 -9.92 -6.63
CA ASP A 43 23.56 -10.87 -6.92
C ASP A 43 23.85 -11.01 -8.44
N GLY A 44 23.39 -10.06 -9.26
CA GLY A 44 23.72 -9.98 -10.69
C GLY A 44 25.11 -9.38 -10.94
N PRO A 45 25.77 -9.71 -12.07
CA PRO A 45 27.08 -9.14 -12.40
C PRO A 45 26.95 -7.61 -12.52
N ALA A 46 27.63 -6.94 -11.61
CA ALA A 46 27.67 -5.50 -11.41
C ALA A 46 28.08 -4.73 -12.68
N TYR A 47 27.09 -4.24 -13.42
CA TYR A 47 27.27 -3.01 -14.19
C TYR A 47 26.90 -1.83 -13.27
N GLY A 48 27.92 -1.27 -12.62
CA GLY A 48 27.83 -0.03 -11.83
C GLY A 48 27.43 -0.21 -10.37
N ILE A 49 28.27 -0.88 -9.57
CA ILE A 49 28.21 -0.73 -8.10
C ILE A 49 28.54 0.72 -7.78
N MET A 50 27.57 1.43 -7.20
CA MET A 50 27.76 2.74 -6.61
C MET A 50 28.66 2.62 -5.37
N GLU A 51 29.79 3.34 -5.37
CA GLU A 51 30.62 3.63 -4.17
C GLU A 51 29.90 4.63 -3.23
N GLY A 52 28.66 4.36 -2.84
CA GLY A 52 27.85 5.21 -1.97
C GLY A 52 27.54 4.54 -0.63
N ASP A 53 27.53 5.33 0.45
CA ASP A 53 27.06 4.89 1.76
C ASP A 53 25.58 4.45 1.68
N PRO A 54 25.23 3.18 1.91
CA PRO A 54 23.85 2.69 1.91
C PRO A 54 22.95 3.46 2.87
N HIS A 55 23.51 4.05 3.94
CA HIS A 55 22.76 4.89 4.89
C HIS A 55 22.28 6.22 4.30
N ALA A 56 22.83 6.66 3.17
CA ALA A 56 22.36 7.86 2.48
C ALA A 56 20.99 7.67 1.80
N LEU A 57 20.55 6.42 1.63
CA LEU A 57 19.33 6.06 0.91
C LEU A 57 18.10 5.97 1.82
N PHE A 58 18.26 5.88 3.13
CA PHE A 58 17.17 5.65 4.08
C PHE A 58 17.08 6.75 5.13
N PRO A 59 15.90 6.98 5.72
CA PRO A 59 15.74 7.99 6.77
C PRO A 59 16.57 7.62 8.00
N THR A 60 17.56 8.45 8.33
CA THR A 60 18.36 8.34 9.54
C THR A 60 18.18 9.58 10.40
N SER A 61 18.21 9.41 11.72
CA SER A 61 18.22 10.54 12.66
C SER A 61 19.39 10.41 13.60
N ARG A 62 20.28 11.42 13.60
CA ARG A 62 21.42 11.48 14.54
C ARG A 62 20.96 11.60 15.98
N GLU A 63 19.87 12.33 16.22
CA GLU A 63 19.29 12.54 17.54
C GLU A 63 18.75 11.23 18.11
N TYR A 64 17.80 10.58 17.44
CA TYR A 64 17.20 9.33 17.92
C TYR A 64 18.18 8.16 17.92
N SER A 65 19.14 8.12 16.98
CA SER A 65 20.22 7.12 17.02
C SER A 65 21.10 7.30 18.25
N LYS A 66 21.38 8.54 18.64
CA LYS A 66 22.15 8.82 19.87
C LYS A 66 21.35 8.45 21.11
N SER A 67 20.09 8.86 21.21
CA SER A 67 19.18 8.47 22.31
C SER A 67 19.12 6.95 22.47
N PHE A 68 19.07 6.19 21.37
CA PHE A 68 19.08 4.73 21.42
C PHE A 68 20.39 4.16 22.01
N GLN A 69 21.55 4.69 21.60
CA GLN A 69 22.84 4.24 22.14
C GLN A 69 23.00 4.62 23.62
N ASP A 70 22.61 5.84 23.99
CA ASP A 70 22.66 6.32 25.37
C ASP A 70 21.74 5.47 26.26
N ALA A 71 20.52 5.17 25.79
CA ALA A 71 19.59 4.28 26.49
C ALA A 71 20.19 2.88 26.73
N LYS A 72 20.83 2.30 25.71
CA LYS A 72 21.47 0.98 25.83
C LYS A 72 22.57 0.97 26.90
N GLN A 73 23.40 2.01 26.94
CA GLN A 73 24.44 2.16 27.96
C GLN A 73 23.82 2.31 29.35
N LEU A 74 22.81 3.18 29.50
CA LEU A 74 22.14 3.44 30.78
C LEU A 74 21.39 2.20 31.32
N LEU A 75 20.83 1.37 30.43
CA LEU A 75 20.23 0.08 30.82
C LEU A 75 21.26 -0.90 31.36
N SER A 76 22.47 -0.94 30.78
CA SER A 76 23.55 -1.78 31.31
C SER A 76 23.99 -1.36 32.73
N GLU A 77 23.82 -0.08 33.05
CA GLU A 77 24.07 0.51 34.37
C GLU A 77 22.85 0.48 35.31
N GLN A 78 21.74 -0.16 34.88
CA GLN A 78 20.47 -0.24 35.62
C GLN A 78 19.84 1.14 35.97
N LYS A 79 20.17 2.18 35.20
CA LYS A 79 19.66 3.55 35.40
C LYS A 79 18.31 3.76 34.70
N TYR A 80 17.29 3.03 35.12
CA TYR A 80 15.95 3.07 34.49
C TYR A 80 15.32 4.46 34.39
N PRO A 81 15.41 5.36 35.41
CA PRO A 81 14.76 6.67 35.35
C PRO A 81 15.23 7.60 34.23
N VAL A 82 16.40 7.34 33.65
CA VAL A 82 16.92 8.09 32.51
C VAL A 82 16.92 7.27 31.23
N ALA A 83 17.11 5.95 31.30
CA ALA A 83 17.09 5.09 30.12
C ALA A 83 15.69 4.95 29.49
N VAL A 84 14.66 4.79 30.32
CA VAL A 84 13.29 4.55 29.85
C VAL A 84 12.70 5.78 29.12
N PRO A 85 12.91 7.03 29.58
CA PRO A 85 12.55 8.22 28.80
C PRO A 85 13.22 8.32 27.43
N GLU A 86 14.50 7.94 27.30
CA GLU A 86 15.20 7.94 26.00
C GLU A 86 14.62 6.89 25.03
N LEU A 87 14.18 5.72 25.52
CA LEU A 87 13.50 4.74 24.67
C LEU A 87 12.09 5.21 24.29
N GLN A 88 11.36 5.82 25.22
CA GLN A 88 10.04 6.35 24.94
C GLN A 88 10.09 7.50 23.93
N SER A 89 11.11 8.37 23.97
CA SER A 89 11.25 9.46 23.00
C SER A 89 11.38 8.96 21.56
N ILE A 90 12.00 7.79 21.37
CA ILE A 90 12.07 7.11 20.07
C ILE A 90 10.70 6.57 19.65
N LEU A 91 9.96 5.94 20.57
CA LEU A 91 8.59 5.48 20.30
C LEU A 91 7.65 6.66 20.00
N ASP A 92 7.87 7.79 20.65
CA ASP A 92 7.08 9.02 20.50
C ASP A 92 7.49 9.84 19.27
N ALA A 93 8.60 9.49 18.60
CA ALA A 93 9.06 10.18 17.41
C ALA A 93 7.97 10.20 16.32
N PRO A 94 7.85 11.30 15.55
CA PRO A 94 6.80 11.46 14.55
C PRO A 94 6.92 10.45 13.40
N GLU A 95 8.16 10.12 13.03
CA GLU A 95 8.47 9.12 12.01
C GLU A 95 9.30 7.99 12.63
N ASP A 96 9.40 6.87 11.93
CA ASP A 96 10.42 5.86 12.21
C ASP A 96 11.71 6.16 11.44
N TYR A 97 12.84 5.77 12.01
CA TYR A 97 14.16 5.97 11.43
C TYR A 97 14.93 4.67 11.46
N LEU A 98 15.80 4.46 10.47
CA LEU A 98 16.60 3.25 10.38
C LEU A 98 18.00 3.47 10.96
N LYS A 99 18.53 2.45 11.63
CA LYS A 99 19.95 2.32 11.96
C LYS A 99 20.57 1.16 11.19
N SER A 100 21.90 1.15 11.08
CA SER A 100 22.62 0.00 10.53
C SER A 100 22.42 -1.22 11.41
N ASP A 101 22.21 -2.37 10.78
CA ASP A 101 22.34 -3.68 11.41
C ASP A 101 23.30 -4.56 10.60
N SER A 102 24.14 -5.34 11.28
CA SER A 102 25.13 -6.18 10.61
C SER A 102 24.53 -7.42 9.94
N THR A 103 23.30 -7.78 10.28
CA THR A 103 22.63 -9.01 9.82
C THR A 103 21.62 -8.73 8.71
N THR A 104 20.75 -7.73 8.93
CA THR A 104 19.69 -7.34 8.01
C THR A 104 20.04 -6.11 7.16
N GLY A 105 21.20 -5.49 7.40
CA GLY A 105 21.61 -4.23 6.79
C GLY A 105 21.02 -3.01 7.50
N PHE A 106 19.71 -3.02 7.75
CA PHE A 106 18.99 -1.96 8.44
C PHE A 106 17.98 -2.50 9.45
N GLU A 107 17.76 -1.74 10.52
CA GLU A 107 16.77 -2.03 11.57
C GLU A 107 16.02 -0.74 11.95
N SER A 108 14.70 -0.85 12.18
CA SER A 108 13.86 0.23 12.71
C SER A 108 14.29 0.61 14.12
N LEU A 109 14.44 1.92 14.39
CA LEU A 109 14.73 2.42 15.73
C LEU A 109 13.55 2.21 16.67
N LYS A 110 12.31 2.35 16.19
CA LYS A 110 11.12 2.07 17.00
C LYS A 110 11.03 0.59 17.40
N GLU A 111 11.27 -0.32 16.44
CA GLU A 111 11.30 -1.76 16.72
C GLU A 111 12.43 -2.11 17.69
N ALA A 112 13.63 -1.57 17.48
CA ALA A 112 14.76 -1.80 18.36
C ALA A 112 14.50 -1.28 19.80
N ALA A 113 13.86 -0.11 19.93
CA ALA A 113 13.45 0.44 21.22
C ALA A 113 12.38 -0.43 21.89
N HIS A 114 11.39 -0.89 21.12
CA HIS A 114 10.35 -1.81 21.59
C HIS A 114 10.95 -3.10 22.15
N GLN A 115 11.89 -3.72 21.44
CA GLN A 115 12.59 -4.93 21.90
C GLN A 115 13.42 -4.71 23.17
N LEU A 116 14.07 -3.54 23.31
CA LEU A 116 14.77 -3.20 24.55
C LEU A 116 13.80 -3.04 25.74
N ILE A 117 12.62 -2.45 25.53
CA ILE A 117 11.60 -2.34 26.59
C ILE A 117 11.06 -3.74 26.94
N ALA A 118 10.84 -4.60 25.94
CA ALA A 118 10.38 -5.98 26.13
C ALA A 118 11.30 -6.81 27.05
N THR A 119 12.60 -6.53 27.01
CA THR A 119 13.64 -7.26 27.74
C THR A 119 14.00 -6.64 29.09
N LEU A 120 13.30 -5.57 29.51
CA LEU A 120 13.56 -4.94 30.81
C LEU A 120 13.35 -5.93 31.98
N PRO A 121 14.24 -5.91 32.99
CA PRO A 121 14.00 -6.59 34.26
C PRO A 121 12.77 -6.03 34.99
N ASP A 122 12.26 -6.75 35.99
CA ASP A 122 11.07 -6.36 36.77
C ASP A 122 11.12 -4.93 37.32
N ALA A 123 12.30 -4.48 37.77
CA ALA A 123 12.48 -3.11 38.25
C ALA A 123 12.25 -2.07 37.13
N GLY A 124 12.77 -2.33 35.94
CA GLY A 124 12.58 -1.47 34.77
C GLY A 124 11.14 -1.50 34.26
N ARG A 125 10.51 -2.67 34.22
CA ARG A 125 9.08 -2.83 33.83
C ARG A 125 8.15 -2.10 34.79
N ARG A 126 8.38 -2.21 36.10
CA ARG A 126 7.62 -1.46 37.12
C ARG A 126 7.78 0.04 36.94
N TYR A 127 9.00 0.52 36.66
CA TYR A 127 9.23 1.93 36.40
C TYR A 127 8.50 2.40 35.14
N TYR A 128 8.58 1.66 34.03
CA TYR A 128 7.88 1.96 32.78
C TYR A 128 6.36 2.07 33.01
N SER A 129 5.77 1.09 33.67
CA SER A 129 4.34 1.09 33.99
C SER A 129 3.93 2.23 34.92
N LEU A 130 4.76 2.59 35.90
CA LEU A 130 4.47 3.72 36.79
C LEU A 130 4.54 5.06 36.04
N GLN A 131 5.50 5.21 35.14
CA GLN A 131 5.75 6.46 34.41
C GLN A 131 4.73 6.70 33.30
N TYR A 132 4.39 5.67 32.52
CA TYR A 132 3.55 5.81 31.32
C TYR A 132 2.15 5.20 31.43
N GLY A 133 1.89 4.40 32.47
CA GLY A 133 0.57 3.81 32.71
C GLY A 133 -0.57 4.83 32.77
N PRO A 134 -0.46 5.94 33.53
CA PRO A 134 -1.53 6.94 33.61
C PRO A 134 -1.90 7.57 32.26
N THR A 135 -0.89 7.90 31.44
CA THR A 135 -1.10 8.47 30.10
C THR A 135 -1.77 7.46 29.18
N ALA A 136 -1.29 6.22 29.16
CA ALA A 136 -1.86 5.15 28.33
C ALA A 136 -3.31 4.83 28.72
N GLU A 137 -3.62 4.82 30.02
CA GLU A 137 -4.96 4.62 30.56
C GLU A 137 -5.92 5.73 30.09
N GLN A 138 -5.50 6.99 30.18
CA GLN A 138 -6.30 8.12 29.70
C GLN A 138 -6.57 8.02 28.20
N MET A 139 -5.56 7.65 27.41
CA MET A 139 -5.71 7.45 25.97
C MET A 139 -6.65 6.29 25.65
N LEU A 140 -6.58 5.18 26.39
CA LEU A 140 -7.47 4.03 26.21
C LEU A 140 -8.92 4.40 26.49
N GLN A 141 -9.19 5.10 27.60
CA GLN A 141 -10.53 5.58 27.93
C GLN A 141 -11.10 6.50 26.83
N GLN A 142 -10.25 7.36 26.25
CA GLN A 142 -10.65 8.19 25.12
C GLN A 142 -10.93 7.36 23.86
N ALA A 143 -10.09 6.35 23.56
CA ALA A 143 -10.27 5.48 22.40
C ALA A 143 -11.59 4.70 22.50
N GLU A 144 -11.90 4.17 23.68
CA GLU A 144 -13.16 3.44 23.94
C GLU A 144 -14.37 4.36 23.86
N ALA A 145 -14.29 5.59 24.40
CA ALA A 145 -15.39 6.55 24.36
C ALA A 145 -15.72 7.04 22.94
N LEU A 146 -14.72 7.07 22.05
CA LEU A 146 -14.86 7.56 20.67
C LEU A 146 -14.93 6.43 19.62
N ASP A 147 -14.80 5.17 20.03
CA ASP A 147 -14.60 4.02 19.14
C ASP A 147 -13.45 4.23 18.13
N ASP A 148 -12.36 4.87 18.59
CA ASP A 148 -11.25 5.29 17.75
C ASP A 148 -10.14 4.21 17.66
N ASN A 149 -10.28 3.36 16.64
CA ASN A 149 -9.30 2.32 16.30
C ASN A 149 -7.92 2.88 15.87
N SER A 150 -7.83 4.15 15.45
CA SER A 150 -6.54 4.79 15.19
C SER A 150 -5.83 5.13 16.49
N LEU A 151 -6.57 5.57 17.50
CA LEU A 151 -6.01 5.82 18.83
C LEU A 151 -5.56 4.52 19.50
N LEU A 152 -6.31 3.41 19.35
CA LEU A 152 -5.86 2.09 19.81
C LEU A 152 -4.51 1.68 19.20
N ARG A 153 -4.33 1.86 17.89
CA ARG A 153 -3.04 1.60 17.22
C ARG A 153 -1.90 2.44 17.79
N GLU A 154 -2.17 3.71 18.08
CA GLU A 154 -1.15 4.60 18.64
C GLU A 154 -0.77 4.21 20.07
N ILE A 155 -1.74 3.80 20.88
CA ILE A 155 -1.50 3.27 22.24
C ILE A 155 -0.65 2.01 22.17
N VAL A 156 -0.97 1.05 21.29
CA VAL A 156 -0.16 -0.16 21.09
C VAL A 156 1.25 0.23 20.66
N ARG A 157 1.39 1.11 19.67
CA ARG A 157 2.70 1.53 19.14
C ARG A 157 3.61 2.19 20.19
N ARG A 158 3.04 2.97 21.11
CA ARG A 158 3.81 3.78 22.07
C ARG A 158 3.89 3.21 23.48
N TYR A 159 2.88 2.47 23.91
CA TYR A 159 2.65 2.12 25.30
C TYR A 159 2.32 0.64 25.50
N PHE A 160 2.63 -0.23 24.54
CA PHE A 160 2.32 -1.68 24.58
C PHE A 160 2.61 -2.35 25.93
N PHE A 161 3.74 -2.01 26.56
CA PHE A 161 4.19 -2.62 27.83
C PHE A 161 3.49 -2.07 29.09
N THR A 162 2.51 -1.19 28.94
CA THR A 162 1.60 -0.80 30.02
C THR A 162 0.37 -1.70 30.04
N LYS A 163 -0.34 -1.77 31.17
CA LYS A 163 -1.62 -2.50 31.25
C LYS A 163 -2.62 -2.03 30.19
N ALA A 164 -2.81 -0.71 30.06
CA ALA A 164 -3.69 -0.11 29.06
C ALA A 164 -3.21 -0.39 27.62
N GLY A 165 -1.89 -0.42 27.39
CA GLY A 165 -1.30 -0.80 26.10
C GLY A 165 -1.65 -2.22 25.68
N ALA A 166 -1.53 -3.16 26.61
CA ALA A 166 -1.89 -4.55 26.36
C ALA A 166 -3.41 -4.76 26.21
N GLU A 167 -4.24 -3.99 26.93
CA GLU A 167 -5.70 -3.98 26.74
C GLU A 167 -6.07 -3.42 25.36
N ALA A 168 -5.43 -2.34 24.93
CA ALA A 168 -5.57 -1.78 23.58
C ALA A 168 -5.15 -2.79 22.51
N ALA A 169 -4.06 -3.54 22.71
CA ALA A 169 -3.63 -4.59 21.79
C ALA A 169 -4.67 -5.70 21.67
N TYR A 170 -5.23 -6.16 22.79
CA TYR A 170 -6.28 -7.18 22.78
C TYR A 170 -7.52 -6.70 22.00
N ALA A 171 -7.96 -5.46 22.24
CA ALA A 171 -9.10 -4.84 21.55
C ALA A 171 -8.84 -4.65 20.05
N LEU A 172 -7.65 -4.13 19.68
CA LEU A 172 -7.25 -3.91 18.29
C LEU A 172 -7.20 -5.22 17.48
N GLY A 173 -6.71 -6.32 18.08
CA GLY A 173 -6.78 -7.63 17.44
C GLY A 173 -8.22 -8.09 17.22
N GLY A 174 -9.14 -7.75 18.13
CA GLY A 174 -10.58 -7.99 17.98
C GLY A 174 -11.17 -7.23 16.80
N TYR A 175 -10.83 -5.94 16.67
CA TYR A 175 -11.23 -5.10 15.55
C TYR A 175 -10.79 -5.71 14.20
N TYR A 176 -9.53 -6.14 14.07
CA TYR A 176 -9.05 -6.79 12.85
C TYR A 176 -9.76 -8.11 12.57
N PHE A 177 -9.99 -8.91 13.60
CA PHE A 177 -10.67 -10.20 13.48
C PHE A 177 -12.10 -10.06 12.98
N GLU A 178 -12.87 -9.11 13.51
CA GLU A 178 -14.27 -8.87 13.12
C GLU A 178 -14.41 -8.42 11.65
N ARG A 179 -13.38 -7.75 11.12
CA ARG A 179 -13.32 -7.32 9.71
C ARG A 179 -12.78 -8.40 8.77
N GLY A 180 -12.36 -9.55 9.30
CA GLY A 180 -11.75 -10.64 8.55
C GLY A 180 -10.28 -10.42 8.19
N ASP A 181 -9.61 -9.40 8.75
CA ASP A 181 -8.15 -9.28 8.65
C ASP A 181 -7.49 -10.19 9.70
N PHE A 182 -7.60 -11.50 9.45
CA PHE A 182 -7.14 -12.52 10.39
C PHE A 182 -5.64 -12.49 10.60
N LEU A 183 -4.83 -12.06 9.63
CA LEU A 183 -3.38 -12.02 9.79
C LEU A 183 -2.99 -10.88 10.75
N ALA A 184 -3.51 -9.68 10.55
CA ALA A 184 -3.26 -8.56 11.47
C ALA A 184 -3.76 -8.89 12.89
N ALA A 185 -4.90 -9.57 13.01
CA ALA A 185 -5.39 -10.06 14.29
C ALA A 185 -4.41 -11.04 14.96
N THR A 186 -3.88 -12.01 14.19
CA THR A 186 -2.91 -12.97 14.73
C THR A 186 -1.60 -12.33 15.13
N GLU A 187 -1.07 -11.37 14.36
CA GLU A 187 0.19 -10.68 14.68
C GLU A 187 0.08 -9.96 16.03
N ILE A 188 -0.98 -9.18 16.24
CA ILE A 188 -1.20 -8.43 17.48
C ILE A 188 -1.44 -9.36 18.66
N TRP A 189 -2.23 -10.43 18.50
CA TRP A 189 -2.53 -11.36 19.58
C TRP A 189 -1.38 -12.32 19.90
N GLU A 190 -0.57 -12.75 18.93
CA GLU A 190 0.67 -13.50 19.17
C GLU A 190 1.70 -12.62 19.89
N MET A 191 1.84 -11.35 19.49
CA MET A 191 2.68 -10.37 20.20
C MET A 191 2.20 -10.19 21.65
N LEU A 192 0.90 -10.00 21.88
CA LEU A 192 0.32 -9.92 23.23
C LEU A 192 0.61 -11.19 24.05
N SER A 193 0.38 -12.37 23.46
CA SER A 193 0.57 -13.67 24.13
C SER A 193 2.02 -13.94 24.52
N THR A 194 2.98 -13.42 23.75
CA THR A 194 4.41 -13.71 23.95
C THR A 194 5.12 -12.66 24.80
N GLN A 195 4.68 -11.40 24.74
CA GLN A 195 5.43 -10.27 25.30
C GLN A 195 4.78 -9.59 26.51
N HIS A 196 3.54 -9.95 26.90
CA HIS A 196 2.85 -9.28 28.00
C HIS A 196 2.05 -10.22 28.91
N GLU A 197 2.15 -10.03 30.24
CA GLU A 197 1.51 -10.88 31.25
C GLU A 197 -0.02 -10.81 31.25
N LEU A 198 -0.60 -9.69 30.81
CA LEU A 198 -2.05 -9.52 30.65
C LEU A 198 -2.68 -10.63 29.80
N ALA A 199 -1.93 -11.24 28.87
CA ALA A 199 -2.41 -12.37 28.08
C ALA A 199 -2.99 -13.49 28.95
N LEU A 200 -2.38 -13.77 30.12
CA LEU A 200 -2.86 -14.78 31.07
C LEU A 200 -4.29 -14.53 31.54
N SER A 201 -4.68 -13.25 31.72
CA SER A 201 -6.04 -12.87 32.10
C SER A 201 -7.07 -13.00 30.98
N LYS A 202 -6.60 -13.11 29.72
CA LYS A 202 -7.44 -13.27 28.54
C LYS A 202 -7.55 -14.73 28.09
N GLU A 203 -6.76 -15.63 28.69
CA GLU A 203 -6.87 -17.06 28.44
C GLU A 203 -8.13 -17.65 29.11
N PRO A 204 -8.73 -18.71 28.51
CA PRO A 204 -8.30 -19.41 27.29
C PRO A 204 -8.84 -18.77 25.99
N HIS A 205 -9.57 -17.65 26.09
CA HIS A 205 -10.27 -17.02 24.96
C HIS A 205 -9.30 -16.46 23.91
N LEU A 206 -8.17 -15.90 24.34
CA LEU A 206 -7.12 -15.40 23.43
C LEU A 206 -6.60 -16.54 22.54
N THR A 207 -6.20 -17.67 23.13
CA THR A 207 -5.75 -18.84 22.36
C THR A 207 -6.83 -19.38 21.42
N PHE A 208 -8.10 -19.41 21.85
CA PHE A 208 -9.20 -19.83 20.98
C PHE A 208 -9.39 -18.90 19.78
N LYS A 209 -9.36 -17.58 20.00
CA LYS A 209 -9.45 -16.59 18.92
C LYS A 209 -8.30 -16.72 17.92
N LEU A 210 -7.07 -16.95 18.39
CA LEU A 210 -5.92 -17.27 17.54
C LEU A 210 -6.15 -18.53 16.70
N ALA A 211 -6.71 -19.60 17.28
CA ALA A 211 -7.02 -20.82 16.55
C ALA A 211 -8.03 -20.59 15.41
N VAL A 212 -9.07 -19.79 15.66
CA VAL A 212 -10.06 -19.40 14.64
C VAL A 212 -9.42 -18.56 13.54
N ALA A 213 -8.60 -17.57 13.91
CA ALA A 213 -7.92 -16.72 12.92
C ALA A 213 -6.96 -17.54 12.03
N TRP A 214 -6.16 -18.44 12.62
CA TRP A 214 -5.30 -19.35 11.86
C TRP A 214 -6.07 -20.33 10.98
N TYR A 215 -7.25 -20.77 11.42
CA TYR A 215 -8.16 -21.57 10.58
C TYR A 215 -8.58 -20.77 9.34
N HIS A 216 -9.01 -19.53 9.50
CA HIS A 216 -9.44 -18.68 8.38
C HIS A 216 -8.32 -18.27 7.43
N LEU A 217 -7.07 -18.22 7.92
CA LEU A 217 -5.87 -18.03 7.09
C LEU A 217 -5.45 -19.30 6.32
N GLY A 218 -6.14 -20.42 6.48
CA GLY A 218 -5.76 -21.70 5.87
C GLY A 218 -4.58 -22.38 6.55
N ASN A 219 -4.03 -21.83 7.65
CA ASN A 219 -2.88 -22.40 8.36
C ASN A 219 -3.34 -23.46 9.38
N MET A 220 -3.66 -24.65 8.86
CA MET A 220 -4.15 -25.78 9.66
C MET A 220 -3.16 -26.25 10.73
N GLY A 221 -1.86 -26.03 10.51
CA GLY A 221 -0.79 -26.37 11.46
C GLY A 221 -0.83 -25.50 12.71
N LYS A 222 -0.77 -24.16 12.53
CA LYS A 222 -0.89 -23.21 13.65
C LYS A 222 -2.26 -23.29 14.32
N CYS A 223 -3.33 -23.48 13.55
CA CYS A 223 -4.67 -23.72 14.09
C CYS A 223 -4.68 -24.93 15.05
N ARG A 224 -4.15 -26.08 14.62
CA ARG A 224 -4.05 -27.28 15.47
C ARG A 224 -3.22 -27.03 16.73
N GLN A 225 -2.09 -26.33 16.62
CA GLN A 225 -1.24 -26.01 17.76
C GLN A 225 -1.99 -25.16 18.80
N ALA A 226 -2.65 -24.09 18.35
CA ALA A 226 -3.47 -23.23 19.20
C ALA A 226 -4.64 -24.01 19.84
N LEU A 227 -5.32 -24.89 19.10
CA LEU A 227 -6.38 -25.75 19.67
C LEU A 227 -5.86 -26.72 20.73
N MET A 228 -4.69 -27.32 20.52
CA MET A 228 -4.06 -28.20 21.52
C MET A 228 -3.66 -27.42 22.78
N GLN A 229 -3.15 -26.19 22.63
CA GLN A 229 -2.89 -25.30 23.76
C GLN A 229 -4.18 -24.92 24.48
N PHE A 230 -5.22 -24.55 23.74
CA PHE A 230 -6.54 -24.25 24.27
C PHE A 230 -7.08 -25.42 25.10
N SER A 231 -7.00 -26.65 24.59
CA SER A 231 -7.41 -27.84 25.34
C SER A 231 -6.62 -28.08 26.64
N ARG A 232 -5.35 -27.67 26.70
CA ARG A 232 -4.53 -27.79 27.93
C ARG A 232 -4.85 -26.72 28.97
N LEU A 233 -5.31 -25.56 28.53
CA LEU A 233 -5.76 -24.46 29.40
C LEU A 233 -7.14 -24.74 30.00
N MET A 234 -7.82 -25.78 29.54
CA MET A 234 -9.16 -26.14 29.96
C MET A 234 -9.16 -27.24 31.02
N ASP A 235 -9.76 -26.98 32.18
CA ASP A 235 -9.92 -27.97 33.27
C ASP A 235 -11.16 -28.86 33.11
N LYS A 236 -12.04 -28.54 32.15
CA LYS A 236 -13.34 -29.21 31.95
C LYS A 236 -13.51 -29.64 30.50
N PRO A 237 -14.19 -30.77 30.23
CA PRO A 237 -14.44 -31.26 28.87
C PRO A 237 -15.50 -30.44 28.11
N VAL A 238 -16.11 -29.44 28.74
CA VAL A 238 -17.10 -28.55 28.12
C VAL A 238 -16.63 -27.12 28.29
N TYR A 239 -16.53 -26.41 27.18
CA TYR A 239 -16.26 -24.99 27.15
C TYR A 239 -17.57 -24.21 27.11
N GLU A 240 -17.65 -23.13 27.89
CA GLU A 240 -18.76 -22.19 27.89
C GLU A 240 -18.26 -20.85 27.35
N PHE A 241 -18.79 -20.44 26.21
CA PHE A 241 -18.48 -19.15 25.59
C PHE A 241 -19.12 -18.00 26.39
N PRO A 242 -18.61 -16.76 26.26
CA PRO A 242 -19.19 -15.59 26.95
C PRO A 242 -20.67 -15.33 26.65
N ASN A 243 -21.17 -15.83 25.52
CA ASN A 243 -22.58 -15.74 25.13
C ASN A 243 -23.46 -16.87 25.74
N GLY A 244 -22.90 -17.71 26.61
CA GLY A 244 -23.59 -18.86 27.24
C GLY A 244 -23.64 -20.13 26.39
N THR A 245 -23.06 -20.13 25.19
CA THR A 245 -23.03 -21.33 24.34
C THR A 245 -22.08 -22.36 24.95
N ARG A 246 -22.56 -23.60 25.13
CA ARG A 246 -21.78 -24.69 25.72
C ARG A 246 -21.41 -25.70 24.64
N VAL A 247 -20.11 -25.95 24.49
CA VAL A 247 -19.56 -26.83 23.46
C VAL A 247 -18.65 -27.87 24.09
N PRO A 248 -18.88 -29.18 23.85
CA PRO A 248 -17.94 -30.22 24.28
C PRO A 248 -16.62 -30.08 23.53
N LEU A 249 -15.50 -30.15 24.24
CA LEU A 249 -14.16 -30.17 23.66
C LEU A 249 -13.94 -31.49 22.91
N PHE A 250 -13.08 -31.44 21.90
CA PHE A 250 -12.62 -32.63 21.18
C PHE A 250 -11.82 -33.55 22.11
N THR A 251 -11.87 -34.85 21.85
CA THR A 251 -11.09 -35.86 22.57
C THR A 251 -9.74 -36.10 21.89
N ALA A 252 -8.85 -36.87 22.53
CA ALA A 252 -7.52 -37.17 21.99
C ALA A 252 -7.53 -37.88 20.63
N ASP A 253 -8.61 -38.61 20.33
CA ASP A 253 -8.78 -39.36 19.07
C ASP A 253 -9.45 -38.52 17.97
N GLU A 254 -9.99 -37.34 18.30
CA GLU A 254 -10.64 -36.46 17.35
C GLU A 254 -9.65 -35.48 16.71
N ASN A 255 -9.92 -35.08 15.46
CA ASN A 255 -9.17 -34.02 14.79
C ASN A 255 -9.64 -32.64 15.30
N PRO A 256 -8.81 -31.86 16.00
CA PRO A 256 -9.23 -30.57 16.57
C PRO A 256 -9.70 -29.58 15.52
N VAL A 257 -9.06 -29.58 14.34
CA VAL A 257 -9.40 -28.67 13.25
C VAL A 257 -10.77 -29.01 12.66
N GLU A 258 -11.11 -30.30 12.59
CA GLU A 258 -12.42 -30.75 12.14
C GLU A 258 -13.50 -30.40 13.18
N TRP A 259 -13.19 -30.56 14.47
CA TRP A 259 -14.03 -30.04 15.56
C TRP A 259 -14.30 -28.54 15.40
N LEU A 260 -13.27 -27.73 15.15
CA LEU A 260 -13.44 -26.29 14.96
C LEU A 260 -14.31 -25.98 13.73
N SER A 261 -14.08 -26.67 12.61
CA SER A 261 -14.87 -26.47 11.38
C SER A 261 -16.36 -26.75 11.56
N ARG A 262 -16.74 -27.63 12.50
CA ARG A 262 -18.16 -27.88 12.83
C ARG A 262 -18.80 -26.69 13.56
N LEU A 263 -18.00 -25.87 14.25
CA LEU A 263 -18.45 -24.69 15.00
C LEU A 263 -18.47 -23.43 14.14
N THR A 264 -17.42 -23.22 13.33
CA THR A 264 -17.24 -22.00 12.54
C THR A 264 -17.77 -22.12 11.11
N GLY A 265 -18.20 -23.32 10.72
CA GLY A 265 -18.45 -23.66 9.31
C GLY A 265 -17.17 -24.07 8.59
N ARG A 266 -17.36 -24.71 7.42
CA ARG A 266 -16.24 -25.07 6.55
C ARG A 266 -15.69 -23.83 5.89
N LEU A 267 -14.36 -23.70 5.93
CA LEU A 267 -13.64 -22.66 5.22
C LEU A 267 -13.89 -22.76 3.72
N ASP A 268 -14.56 -21.77 3.15
CA ASP A 268 -14.65 -21.62 1.70
C ASP A 268 -13.43 -20.83 1.20
N LEU A 269 -12.35 -21.56 0.91
CA LEU A 269 -11.12 -21.00 0.32
C LEU A 269 -11.28 -20.63 -1.16
N GLN A 270 -12.39 -20.99 -1.81
CA GLN A 270 -12.60 -20.76 -3.24
C GLN A 270 -13.23 -19.40 -3.52
N VAL A 271 -13.95 -18.82 -2.55
CA VAL A 271 -14.54 -17.50 -2.69
C VAL A 271 -13.48 -16.44 -2.35
N ALA A 272 -12.52 -16.26 -3.26
CA ALA A 272 -11.99 -14.93 -3.49
C ALA A 272 -13.21 -14.08 -3.84
N ARG A 273 -13.74 -13.33 -2.85
CA ARG A 273 -15.00 -12.59 -2.98
C ARG A 273 -14.97 -11.79 -4.27
N GLU A 274 -15.73 -12.25 -5.25
CA GLU A 274 -15.95 -11.54 -6.50
C GLU A 274 -16.46 -10.15 -6.13
N GLN A 275 -15.79 -9.13 -6.64
CA GLN A 275 -16.09 -7.76 -6.27
C GLN A 275 -17.09 -7.17 -7.26
N ASP A 276 -18.22 -6.68 -6.75
CA ASP A 276 -19.17 -5.89 -7.53
C ASP A 276 -18.61 -4.50 -7.88
N ASN A 277 -17.73 -3.98 -7.03
CA ASN A 277 -17.07 -2.69 -7.22
C ASN A 277 -15.60 -2.87 -7.60
N TRP A 278 -15.12 -2.03 -8.51
CA TRP A 278 -13.73 -1.98 -8.92
C TRP A 278 -13.15 -0.62 -8.55
N THR A 279 -12.74 -0.44 -7.29
CA THR A 279 -12.53 0.89 -6.70
C THR A 279 -11.15 1.50 -6.98
N MET A 280 -10.24 0.76 -7.60
CA MET A 280 -8.88 1.20 -7.92
C MET A 280 -8.24 0.27 -8.96
N TYR A 281 -7.03 0.61 -9.43
CA TYR A 281 -6.24 -0.30 -10.25
C TYR A 281 -6.10 -1.69 -9.58
N ARG A 282 -6.41 -2.77 -10.32
CA ARG A 282 -6.50 -4.16 -9.81
C ARG A 282 -7.55 -4.38 -8.69
N GLY A 283 -8.56 -3.52 -8.63
CA GLY A 283 -9.87 -3.72 -7.99
C GLY A 283 -9.94 -3.61 -6.48
N SER A 284 -8.89 -3.93 -5.72
CA SER A 284 -8.88 -3.87 -4.25
C SER A 284 -7.55 -3.37 -3.69
N PRO A 285 -7.48 -2.98 -2.40
CA PRO A 285 -6.22 -2.60 -1.73
C PRO A 285 -5.09 -3.63 -1.87
N ALA A 286 -5.42 -4.92 -1.89
CA ALA A 286 -4.48 -6.02 -2.05
C ALA A 286 -4.01 -6.22 -3.50
N ARG A 287 -4.65 -5.54 -4.48
CA ARG A 287 -4.39 -5.67 -5.93
C ARG A 287 -4.63 -7.08 -6.49
N THR A 288 -5.46 -7.86 -5.81
CA THR A 288 -5.77 -9.25 -6.16
C THR A 288 -7.27 -9.49 -6.33
N ALA A 289 -8.06 -8.42 -6.51
CA ALA A 289 -9.49 -8.56 -6.74
C ALA A 289 -9.77 -9.40 -8.00
N SER A 290 -10.78 -10.25 -7.89
CA SER A 290 -11.44 -10.93 -8.99
C SER A 290 -12.85 -10.39 -9.17
N ALA A 291 -13.33 -10.40 -10.41
CA ALA A 291 -14.73 -10.17 -10.73
C ALA A 291 -15.39 -11.52 -11.07
N GLU A 292 -16.73 -11.52 -11.12
CA GLU A 292 -17.51 -12.68 -11.57
C GLU A 292 -17.03 -13.17 -12.94
N PHE A 293 -16.94 -14.50 -13.09
CA PHE A 293 -16.56 -15.08 -14.37
C PHE A 293 -17.58 -14.71 -15.46
N VAL A 294 -17.09 -14.01 -16.49
CA VAL A 294 -17.90 -13.62 -17.65
C VAL A 294 -17.24 -14.08 -18.94
N VAL A 295 -18.07 -14.51 -19.91
CA VAL A 295 -17.60 -14.81 -21.26
C VAL A 295 -17.43 -13.50 -22.03
N PRO A 296 -16.25 -13.19 -22.58
CA PRO A 296 -16.04 -11.95 -23.34
C PRO A 296 -17.00 -11.86 -24.52
N SER A 297 -17.72 -10.74 -24.63
CA SER A 297 -18.52 -10.43 -25.82
C SER A 297 -17.64 -9.86 -26.92
N ALA A 298 -17.82 -10.33 -28.16
CA ALA A 298 -17.14 -9.76 -29.33
C ALA A 298 -17.68 -8.39 -29.74
N LYS A 299 -18.87 -8.01 -29.23
CA LYS A 299 -19.47 -6.69 -29.44
C LYS A 299 -19.57 -5.94 -28.12
N PRO A 300 -19.14 -4.67 -28.07
CA PRO A 300 -19.33 -3.84 -26.88
C PRO A 300 -20.83 -3.63 -26.64
N LEU A 301 -21.22 -3.58 -25.37
CA LEU A 301 -22.60 -3.22 -24.99
C LEU A 301 -22.87 -1.74 -25.27
N TRP A 302 -21.89 -0.91 -24.98
CA TRP A 302 -21.85 0.52 -25.28
C TRP A 302 -20.38 0.96 -25.38
N GLU A 303 -20.16 2.09 -26.01
CA GLU A 303 -18.86 2.75 -26.12
C GLU A 303 -19.01 4.22 -25.75
N PHE A 304 -17.96 4.82 -25.19
CA PHE A 304 -17.92 6.23 -24.87
C PHE A 304 -16.58 6.83 -25.31
N SER A 305 -16.62 7.93 -26.06
CA SER A 305 -15.40 8.58 -26.54
C SER A 305 -14.70 9.36 -25.43
N THR A 306 -13.38 9.16 -25.30
CA THR A 306 -12.52 9.87 -24.34
C THR A 306 -11.84 11.11 -24.94
N ILE A 307 -12.20 11.45 -26.19
CA ILE A 307 -11.60 12.54 -26.98
C ILE A 307 -12.62 13.43 -27.69
N GLN A 308 -13.83 12.93 -27.97
CA GLN A 308 -14.86 13.74 -28.59
C GLN A 308 -15.42 14.72 -27.56
N GLU A 309 -15.06 15.99 -27.74
CA GLU A 309 -15.42 17.07 -26.83
C GLU A 309 -16.14 18.18 -27.62
N PRO A 310 -17.32 18.66 -27.16
CA PRO A 310 -18.06 19.71 -27.86
C PRO A 310 -17.24 20.97 -28.12
N PHE A 311 -16.29 21.31 -27.23
CA PHE A 311 -15.47 22.52 -27.39
C PHE A 311 -14.49 22.44 -28.57
N LEU A 312 -14.15 21.24 -29.08
CA LEU A 312 -13.27 21.10 -30.24
C LEU A 312 -13.85 21.80 -31.47
N GLN A 313 -15.18 21.83 -31.60
CA GLN A 313 -15.89 22.53 -32.67
C GLN A 313 -15.77 24.06 -32.59
N LEU A 314 -15.32 24.60 -31.44
CA LEU A 314 -15.07 26.03 -31.24
C LEU A 314 -13.65 26.44 -31.65
N LEU A 315 -12.76 25.47 -31.90
CA LEU A 315 -11.42 25.76 -32.42
C LEU A 315 -11.52 26.16 -33.89
N LYS A 316 -10.71 27.13 -34.29
CA LYS A 316 -10.68 27.63 -35.67
C LYS A 316 -10.27 26.53 -36.66
N ASP A 317 -9.24 25.76 -36.29
CA ASP A 317 -8.66 24.70 -37.08
C ASP A 317 -8.42 23.48 -36.15
N PRO A 318 -9.44 22.67 -35.84
CA PRO A 318 -9.32 21.58 -34.87
C PRO A 318 -8.45 20.44 -35.43
N PRO A 319 -7.48 19.93 -34.65
CA PRO A 319 -6.67 18.80 -35.09
C PRO A 319 -7.51 17.49 -35.15
N PRO A 320 -7.17 16.55 -36.07
CA PRO A 320 -7.88 15.28 -36.22
C PRO A 320 -7.45 14.28 -35.12
N VAL A 321 -7.79 14.56 -33.85
CA VAL A 321 -7.35 13.80 -32.67
C VAL A 321 -7.69 12.31 -32.75
N GLU A 322 -8.87 11.98 -33.27
CA GLU A 322 -9.35 10.59 -33.42
C GLU A 322 -8.47 9.80 -34.39
N ASP A 323 -8.21 10.36 -35.58
CA ASP A 323 -7.34 9.76 -36.58
C ASP A 323 -5.90 9.63 -36.07
N MET A 324 -5.38 10.66 -35.37
CA MET A 324 -4.06 10.63 -34.75
C MET A 324 -3.93 9.48 -33.74
N LEU A 325 -4.88 9.34 -32.81
CA LEU A 325 -4.88 8.25 -31.83
C LEU A 325 -5.03 6.88 -32.47
N GLN A 326 -5.85 6.77 -33.52
CA GLN A 326 -6.01 5.53 -34.26
C GLN A 326 -4.68 5.11 -34.92
N LYS A 327 -4.04 6.02 -35.68
CA LYS A 327 -2.73 5.79 -36.31
C LYS A 327 -1.67 5.38 -35.28
N LEU A 328 -1.58 6.10 -34.15
CA LEU A 328 -0.66 5.80 -33.05
C LEU A 328 -0.92 4.42 -32.42
N GLY A 329 -2.20 4.10 -32.19
CA GLY A 329 -2.61 2.83 -31.59
C GLY A 329 -2.37 1.63 -32.49
N GLU A 330 -2.65 1.76 -33.79
CA GLU A 330 -2.36 0.73 -34.80
C GLU A 330 -0.86 0.45 -34.90
N HIS A 331 -0.05 1.52 -34.96
CA HIS A 331 1.40 1.39 -34.97
C HIS A 331 1.92 0.66 -33.72
N ARG A 332 1.44 1.03 -32.53
CA ARG A 332 1.83 0.37 -31.28
C ARG A 332 1.43 -1.11 -31.28
N ARG A 333 0.18 -1.44 -31.63
CA ARG A 333 -0.27 -2.85 -31.66
C ARG A 333 0.54 -3.71 -32.64
N LYS A 334 1.01 -3.12 -33.74
CA LYS A 334 1.85 -3.81 -34.73
C LYS A 334 3.27 -4.07 -34.22
N ASN A 335 3.84 -3.15 -33.45
CA ASN A 335 5.26 -3.15 -33.07
C ASN A 335 5.53 -3.52 -31.60
N GLN A 336 4.51 -3.54 -30.75
CA GLN A 336 4.60 -3.86 -29.32
C GLN A 336 3.52 -4.89 -28.97
N ALA A 337 3.93 -6.00 -28.35
CA ALA A 337 3.00 -6.97 -27.81
C ALA A 337 2.37 -6.45 -26.51
N GLY A 338 1.09 -6.74 -26.28
CA GLY A 338 0.42 -6.47 -25.00
C GLY A 338 0.21 -4.98 -24.69
N VAL A 339 -0.13 -4.17 -25.69
CA VAL A 339 -0.45 -2.75 -25.49
C VAL A 339 -1.72 -2.61 -24.65
N LEU A 340 -1.57 -2.17 -23.40
CA LEU A 340 -2.65 -1.85 -22.48
C LEU A 340 -2.77 -0.33 -22.31
N PRO A 341 -4.00 0.21 -22.16
CA PRO A 341 -4.17 1.61 -21.84
C PRO A 341 -3.61 1.91 -20.44
N ALA A 342 -3.04 3.11 -20.26
CA ALA A 342 -2.59 3.59 -18.96
C ALA A 342 -3.76 4.01 -18.06
N ALA A 343 -4.91 4.35 -18.66
CA ALA A 343 -6.12 4.70 -17.92
C ALA A 343 -6.74 3.45 -17.28
N SER A 344 -7.01 3.52 -15.98
CA SER A 344 -7.75 2.49 -15.24
C SER A 344 -9.03 3.11 -14.69
N PRO A 345 -10.21 2.82 -15.26
CA PRO A 345 -11.48 3.30 -14.73
C PRO A 345 -11.75 2.69 -13.35
N VAL A 346 -12.61 3.35 -12.57
CA VAL A 346 -13.18 2.80 -11.35
C VAL A 346 -14.66 2.57 -11.53
N VAL A 347 -15.17 1.49 -10.93
CA VAL A 347 -16.57 1.10 -10.98
C VAL A 347 -17.13 1.06 -9.57
N ILE A 348 -18.17 1.83 -9.32
CA ILE A 348 -18.90 1.85 -8.05
C ILE A 348 -20.40 1.72 -8.34
N ARG A 349 -21.02 0.63 -7.88
CA ARG A 349 -22.42 0.30 -8.15
C ARG A 349 -22.70 0.30 -9.67
N ASP A 350 -23.57 1.18 -10.14
CA ASP A 350 -23.91 1.35 -11.55
C ASP A 350 -23.11 2.46 -12.24
N GLN A 351 -22.05 3.01 -11.64
CA GLN A 351 -21.28 4.10 -12.21
C GLN A 351 -19.88 3.65 -12.62
N VAL A 352 -19.48 4.03 -13.83
CA VAL A 352 -18.10 3.93 -14.32
C VAL A 352 -17.51 5.32 -14.37
N ILE A 353 -16.46 5.55 -13.59
CA ILE A 353 -15.77 6.83 -13.53
C ILE A 353 -14.40 6.65 -14.18
N PHE A 354 -14.11 7.48 -15.17
CA PHE A 354 -12.91 7.33 -16.00
C PHE A 354 -12.34 8.67 -16.41
N ARG A 355 -11.05 8.64 -16.76
CA ARG A 355 -10.31 9.79 -17.25
C ARG A 355 -10.44 9.91 -18.76
N THR A 356 -10.77 11.12 -19.22
CA THR A 356 -10.61 11.55 -20.61
C THR A 356 -9.32 12.36 -20.75
N HIS A 357 -8.96 12.76 -21.99
CA HIS A 357 -7.82 13.67 -22.17
C HIS A 357 -8.08 15.08 -21.62
N ARG A 358 -9.34 15.44 -21.35
CA ARG A 358 -9.74 16.74 -20.82
C ARG A 358 -9.96 16.73 -19.32
N ASN A 359 -10.79 15.82 -18.81
CA ASN A 359 -11.35 15.83 -17.46
C ASN A 359 -11.77 14.42 -17.00
N LEU A 360 -12.42 14.29 -15.85
CA LEU A 360 -13.06 13.04 -15.43
C LEU A 360 -14.54 13.03 -15.84
N LYS A 361 -15.05 11.86 -16.21
CA LYS A 361 -16.46 11.64 -16.53
C LYS A 361 -17.00 10.42 -15.78
N SER A 362 -18.29 10.44 -15.49
CA SER A 362 -19.05 9.29 -14.99
C SER A 362 -20.17 8.93 -15.95
N VAL A 363 -20.32 7.64 -16.22
CA VAL A 363 -21.42 7.09 -17.03
C VAL A 363 -22.11 5.95 -16.29
N SER A 364 -23.36 5.64 -16.66
CA SER A 364 -24.01 4.42 -16.20
C SER A 364 -23.31 3.18 -16.79
N LEU A 365 -22.97 2.21 -15.94
CA LEU A 365 -22.38 0.93 -16.32
C LEU A 365 -23.30 0.13 -17.25
N LYS A 366 -24.63 0.27 -17.10
CA LYS A 366 -25.60 -0.45 -17.93
C LYS A 366 -25.81 0.18 -19.30
N THR A 367 -25.87 1.52 -19.38
CA THR A 367 -26.33 2.21 -20.59
C THR A 367 -25.25 3.01 -21.31
N GLY A 368 -24.13 3.33 -20.64
CA GLY A 368 -23.12 4.26 -21.15
C GLY A 368 -23.56 5.73 -21.15
N GLN A 369 -24.73 6.05 -20.57
CA GLN A 369 -25.23 7.43 -20.52
C GLN A 369 -24.39 8.27 -19.54
N LEU A 370 -24.00 9.47 -19.96
CA LEU A 370 -23.27 10.44 -19.13
C LEU A 370 -24.10 10.88 -17.92
N ASN A 371 -23.53 10.70 -16.73
CA ASN A 371 -24.09 11.17 -15.47
C ASN A 371 -23.57 12.58 -15.14
N TRP A 372 -22.25 12.75 -15.17
CA TRP A 372 -21.57 14.01 -14.85
C TRP A 372 -20.17 14.07 -15.47
N GLU A 373 -19.61 15.28 -15.56
CA GLU A 373 -18.21 15.54 -15.89
C GLU A 373 -17.61 16.58 -14.93
N THR A 374 -16.31 16.50 -14.66
CA THR A 374 -15.65 17.50 -13.79
C THR A 374 -15.41 18.80 -14.53
N THR A 375 -15.47 19.92 -13.81
CA THR A 375 -15.16 21.25 -14.35
C THR A 375 -13.66 21.52 -14.47
N VAL A 376 -12.84 20.83 -13.68
CA VAL A 376 -11.38 20.89 -13.76
C VAL A 376 -10.94 20.18 -15.04
N SER A 377 -10.18 20.89 -15.86
CA SER A 377 -9.68 20.39 -17.14
C SER A 377 -8.15 20.46 -17.25
N ASP A 378 -7.54 19.53 -17.98
CA ASP A 378 -6.11 19.52 -18.29
C ASP A 378 -5.76 20.73 -19.20
N ALA A 379 -5.16 21.76 -18.61
CA ALA A 379 -4.75 22.97 -19.32
C ALA A 379 -3.68 22.68 -20.39
N LEU A 380 -2.83 21.69 -20.17
CA LEU A 380 -1.82 21.29 -21.16
C LEU A 380 -2.48 20.76 -22.42
N TYR A 381 -3.53 19.95 -22.30
CA TYR A 381 -4.27 19.45 -23.45
C TYR A 381 -4.91 20.59 -24.25
N GLN A 382 -5.52 21.56 -23.57
CA GLN A 382 -6.14 22.71 -24.23
C GLN A 382 -5.16 23.58 -25.01
N GLU A 383 -3.95 23.76 -24.49
CA GLU A 383 -2.90 24.51 -25.18
C GLU A 383 -2.31 23.72 -26.35
N LEU A 384 -2.08 22.42 -26.17
CA LEU A 384 -1.57 21.55 -27.23
C LEU A 384 -2.52 21.45 -28.42
N LEU A 385 -3.84 21.51 -28.21
CA LEU A 385 -4.82 21.51 -29.31
C LEU A 385 -4.72 22.75 -30.21
N LYS A 386 -4.14 23.85 -29.73
CA LYS A 386 -4.00 25.11 -30.47
C LYS A 386 -2.67 25.19 -31.24
N ASP A 387 -1.80 24.19 -31.10
CA ASP A 387 -0.47 24.22 -31.72
C ASP A 387 -0.60 24.14 -33.27
N PRO A 388 -0.06 25.13 -34.01
CA PRO A 388 -0.08 25.12 -35.48
C PRO A 388 0.65 23.93 -36.10
N GLN A 389 1.53 23.25 -35.37
CA GLN A 389 2.25 22.06 -35.85
C GLN A 389 1.38 20.79 -35.87
N ASN A 390 0.11 20.85 -35.45
CA ASN A 390 -0.79 19.70 -35.44
C ASN A 390 -1.38 19.36 -36.83
N GLU A 391 -0.79 19.85 -37.92
CA GLU A 391 -1.19 19.48 -39.27
C GLU A 391 -0.79 18.03 -39.62
N ASP A 392 -1.47 17.46 -40.61
CA ASP A 392 -1.40 16.05 -41.01
C ASP A 392 -0.05 15.77 -41.73
N GLU A 393 1.04 15.61 -40.96
CA GLU A 393 2.32 15.12 -41.48
C GLU A 393 2.26 13.61 -41.78
N GLU A 394 3.08 13.16 -42.74
CA GLU A 394 3.20 11.73 -43.06
C GLU A 394 3.69 10.96 -41.82
N PHE A 395 2.87 10.04 -41.31
CA PHE A 395 3.17 9.30 -40.09
C PHE A 395 4.31 8.29 -40.31
N LEU A 396 5.53 8.66 -39.94
CA LEU A 396 6.76 7.85 -40.07
C LEU A 396 6.91 6.76 -38.98
N GLY A 397 5.84 6.45 -38.22
CA GLY A 397 5.87 5.42 -37.19
C GLY A 397 6.34 5.89 -35.81
N THR A 398 6.63 7.18 -35.61
CA THR A 398 6.89 7.72 -34.27
C THR A 398 6.09 9.01 -34.06
N PRO A 399 5.67 9.34 -32.82
CA PRO A 399 4.99 10.61 -32.55
C PRO A 399 5.89 11.81 -32.91
N GLN A 400 5.47 12.61 -33.89
CA GLN A 400 6.23 13.77 -34.37
C GLN A 400 5.81 15.04 -33.63
N THR A 401 4.50 15.29 -33.59
CA THR A 401 3.96 16.54 -33.05
C THR A 401 3.89 16.51 -31.52
N PRO A 402 3.89 17.69 -30.86
CA PRO A 402 3.70 17.79 -29.41
C PRO A 402 2.39 17.14 -28.94
N LEU A 403 1.31 17.31 -29.71
CA LEU A 403 0.03 16.69 -29.42
C LEU A 403 0.08 15.16 -29.56
N GLU A 404 0.67 14.61 -30.63
CA GLU A 404 0.82 13.15 -30.79
C GLU A 404 1.64 12.53 -29.66
N LYS A 405 2.70 13.23 -29.25
CA LYS A 405 3.55 12.86 -28.12
C LYS A 405 2.78 12.84 -26.80
N TYR A 406 1.98 13.87 -26.54
CA TYR A 406 1.08 13.94 -25.38
C TYR A 406 0.06 12.81 -25.41
N LEU A 407 -0.66 12.62 -26.52
CA LEU A 407 -1.67 11.59 -26.71
C LEU A 407 -1.07 10.20 -26.46
N THR A 408 0.10 9.94 -27.03
CA THR A 408 0.85 8.69 -26.82
C THR A 408 1.19 8.45 -25.35
N GLN A 409 1.67 9.49 -24.66
CA GLN A 409 2.02 9.37 -23.24
C GLN A 409 0.76 9.10 -22.40
N ARG A 410 -0.30 9.90 -22.56
CA ARG A 410 -1.55 9.79 -21.78
C ARG A 410 -2.26 8.47 -22.01
N ALA A 411 -2.28 7.98 -23.25
CA ALA A 411 -3.01 6.77 -23.59
C ALA A 411 -2.34 5.49 -23.08
N TRP A 412 -1.00 5.40 -23.08
CA TRP A 412 -0.29 4.12 -22.87
C TRP A 412 0.91 4.14 -21.94
N GLN A 413 1.37 5.30 -21.46
CA GLN A 413 2.63 5.37 -20.69
C GLN A 413 2.48 6.02 -19.31
N ASP A 414 1.44 6.81 -19.08
CA ASP A 414 1.30 7.66 -17.90
C ASP A 414 0.25 7.13 -16.94
N TYR A 415 0.65 6.12 -16.17
CA TYR A 415 -0.18 5.51 -15.14
C TYR A 415 -0.42 6.47 -13.96
N THR A 416 0.46 7.45 -13.75
CA THR A 416 0.30 8.47 -12.70
C THR A 416 -0.95 9.31 -12.95
N ALA A 417 -1.16 9.77 -14.19
CA ALA A 417 -2.42 10.43 -14.56
C ALA A 417 -3.55 9.44 -14.80
N GLY A 418 -3.26 8.27 -15.40
CA GLY A 418 -4.27 7.33 -15.87
C GLY A 418 -5.02 6.58 -14.76
N HIS A 419 -4.37 6.29 -13.63
CA HIS A 419 -5.02 5.60 -12.53
C HIS A 419 -5.91 6.52 -11.70
N LEU A 420 -7.05 5.98 -11.25
CA LEU A 420 -7.96 6.59 -10.30
C LEU A 420 -8.12 5.65 -9.09
N SER A 421 -8.58 6.20 -7.98
CA SER A 421 -9.04 5.41 -6.83
C SER A 421 -10.23 6.05 -6.15
N THR A 422 -11.01 5.28 -5.41
CA THR A 422 -12.20 5.77 -4.69
C THR A 422 -12.43 5.00 -3.40
N ASP A 423 -12.96 5.68 -2.38
CA ASP A 423 -13.50 5.09 -1.15
C ASP A 423 -15.03 4.87 -1.23
N GLY A 424 -15.63 5.10 -2.41
CA GLY A 424 -17.06 5.05 -2.66
C GLY A 424 -17.81 6.35 -2.39
N LYS A 425 -17.18 7.35 -1.74
CA LYS A 425 -17.74 8.69 -1.54
C LYS A 425 -17.02 9.74 -2.38
N LEU A 426 -15.69 9.66 -2.42
CA LEU A 426 -14.83 10.53 -3.19
C LEU A 426 -14.03 9.73 -4.22
N VAL A 427 -13.71 10.36 -5.34
CA VAL A 427 -12.75 9.88 -6.33
C VAL A 427 -11.49 10.73 -6.24
N TYR A 428 -10.35 10.06 -6.24
CA TYR A 428 -9.03 10.66 -6.10
C TYR A 428 -8.24 10.50 -7.39
N CYS A 429 -7.56 11.56 -7.81
CA CYS A 429 -6.75 11.56 -9.02
C CYS A 429 -5.54 12.49 -8.90
N VAL A 430 -4.54 12.27 -9.76
CA VAL A 430 -3.38 13.15 -9.90
C VAL A 430 -3.50 13.97 -11.18
N GLU A 431 -3.43 15.29 -11.06
CA GLU A 431 -3.52 16.27 -12.14
C GLU A 431 -2.19 17.04 -12.30
N ASN A 432 -2.05 17.79 -13.40
CA ASN A 432 -0.88 18.64 -13.68
C ASN A 432 0.48 17.91 -13.75
N VAL A 433 0.50 16.64 -14.14
CA VAL A 433 1.74 15.85 -14.21
C VAL A 433 2.66 16.22 -15.41
N GLY A 434 2.16 17.03 -16.35
CA GLY A 434 2.88 17.44 -17.57
C GLY A 434 3.09 16.29 -18.57
N PHE A 435 3.98 16.48 -19.55
CA PHE A 435 4.39 15.42 -20.49
C PHE A 435 5.88 15.50 -20.82
N ILE A 436 6.54 14.35 -21.04
CA ILE A 436 8.01 14.22 -21.04
C ILE A 436 8.58 14.06 -22.47
N ALA A 437 7.86 14.52 -23.49
CA ALA A 437 8.30 14.24 -24.85
C ALA A 437 9.44 15.17 -25.29
N GLY A 438 10.63 14.58 -25.40
CA GLY A 438 11.79 15.02 -26.20
C GLY A 438 11.97 16.52 -26.40
N PHE A 439 12.66 17.16 -25.45
CA PHE A 439 13.40 18.42 -25.58
C PHE A 439 12.86 19.48 -26.56
N TYR A 440 11.80 20.18 -26.18
CA TYR A 440 11.81 21.61 -26.47
C TYR A 440 13.06 22.22 -25.82
N HIS A 441 13.81 23.01 -26.58
CA HIS A 441 14.82 23.91 -26.02
C HIS A 441 14.11 25.05 -25.30
N PHE A 442 13.55 24.76 -24.13
CA PHE A 442 12.97 25.79 -23.26
C PHE A 442 14.09 26.72 -22.79
N SER A 443 13.94 27.99 -23.11
CA SER A 443 14.80 29.05 -22.62
C SER A 443 14.51 29.34 -21.14
N ARG A 444 15.35 30.17 -20.48
CA ARG A 444 15.05 30.64 -19.12
C ARG A 444 13.77 31.47 -19.02
N LEU A 445 13.20 31.92 -20.14
CA LEU A 445 11.98 32.74 -20.20
C LEU A 445 10.70 31.88 -20.21
N ASP A 446 10.80 30.59 -20.51
CA ASP A 446 9.64 29.69 -20.67
C ASP A 446 9.24 28.96 -19.36
N ARG A 447 9.75 29.43 -18.21
CA ARG A 447 9.62 28.73 -16.90
C ARG A 447 8.19 28.48 -16.45
N GLU A 448 7.27 29.36 -16.82
CA GLU A 448 5.85 29.28 -16.45
C GLU A 448 5.00 28.71 -17.58
N HIS A 449 5.62 28.26 -18.69
CA HIS A 449 4.90 27.74 -19.83
C HIS A 449 4.35 26.34 -19.52
N VAL A 450 3.07 26.11 -19.86
CA VAL A 450 2.36 24.86 -19.58
C VAL A 450 3.03 23.60 -20.16
N LEU A 451 3.82 23.78 -21.23
CA LEU A 451 4.57 22.71 -21.91
C LEU A 451 5.78 22.21 -21.11
N VAL A 452 6.23 22.94 -20.09
CA VAL A 452 7.38 22.57 -19.27
C VAL A 452 6.94 21.55 -18.20
N PRO A 453 7.56 20.35 -18.13
CA PRO A 453 7.34 19.41 -17.04
C PRO A 453 7.61 20.03 -15.67
N ASN A 454 6.60 20.06 -14.81
CA ASN A 454 6.73 20.59 -13.45
C ASN A 454 7.40 19.59 -12.50
N SER A 455 8.14 20.11 -11.52
CA SER A 455 8.64 19.35 -10.36
C SER A 455 7.58 19.03 -9.32
N PHE A 456 6.36 19.51 -9.53
CA PHE A 456 5.19 19.27 -8.71
C PHE A 456 4.02 18.82 -9.58
N ASN A 457 2.99 18.30 -8.94
CA ASN A 457 1.69 18.04 -9.55
C ASN A 457 0.61 18.28 -8.47
N ARG A 458 -0.65 17.88 -8.73
CA ARG A 458 -1.75 18.07 -7.77
C ARG A 458 -2.45 16.75 -7.48
N LEU A 459 -2.73 16.49 -6.22
CA LEU A 459 -3.66 15.44 -5.79
C LEU A 459 -5.02 16.11 -5.56
N MET A 460 -6.06 15.58 -6.17
CA MET A 460 -7.40 16.18 -6.12
C MET A 460 -8.45 15.15 -5.72
N ALA A 461 -9.50 15.61 -5.03
CA ALA A 461 -10.66 14.83 -4.67
C ALA A 461 -11.96 15.44 -5.20
N PHE A 462 -12.82 14.58 -5.73
CA PHE A 462 -14.13 14.93 -6.26
C PHE A 462 -15.21 14.05 -5.63
N GLU A 463 -16.41 14.58 -5.41
CA GLU A 463 -17.58 13.78 -5.02
C GLU A 463 -17.85 12.73 -6.09
N ALA A 464 -17.92 11.45 -5.69
CA ALA A 464 -18.09 10.34 -6.64
C ALA A 464 -19.46 10.36 -7.33
N ASP A 465 -20.50 10.88 -6.66
CA ASP A 465 -21.85 10.93 -7.21
C ASP A 465 -22.08 12.11 -8.18
N THR A 466 -21.30 13.19 -8.08
CA THR A 466 -21.59 14.46 -8.78
C THR A 466 -20.43 15.01 -9.60
N GLY A 467 -19.20 14.55 -9.37
CA GLY A 467 -18.00 15.14 -9.97
C GLY A 467 -17.62 16.51 -9.41
N LYS A 468 -18.26 16.95 -8.32
CA LYS A 468 -17.97 18.25 -7.70
C LYS A 468 -16.62 18.23 -7.00
N PHE A 469 -15.81 19.27 -7.23
CA PHE A 469 -14.53 19.46 -6.54
C PHE A 469 -14.71 19.60 -5.03
N VAL A 470 -13.87 18.90 -4.25
CA VAL A 470 -13.89 18.94 -2.78
C VAL A 470 -12.65 19.60 -2.22
N TRP A 471 -11.46 19.05 -2.52
CA TRP A 471 -10.18 19.58 -2.03
C TRP A 471 -9.04 19.25 -2.99
N GLU A 472 -7.94 20.00 -2.86
CA GLU A 472 -6.69 19.78 -3.58
C GLU A 472 -5.46 19.93 -2.69
N LEU A 473 -4.39 19.24 -3.05
CA LEU A 473 -3.07 19.31 -2.43
C LEU A 473 -1.98 19.40 -3.49
N GLY A 474 -0.81 19.91 -3.12
CA GLY A 474 0.31 20.07 -4.04
C GLY A 474 0.31 21.42 -4.76
N GLY A 475 0.85 21.43 -5.99
CA GLY A 475 1.04 22.64 -6.77
C GLY A 475 2.40 23.33 -6.56
N PRO A 476 2.61 24.50 -7.18
CA PRO A 476 3.87 25.23 -7.09
C PRO A 476 4.14 25.76 -5.68
N ARG A 477 5.40 26.02 -5.34
CA ARG A 477 5.77 26.72 -4.11
C ARG A 477 5.38 28.20 -4.21
N LEU A 478 4.30 28.57 -3.56
CA LEU A 478 3.76 29.94 -3.51
C LEU A 478 4.09 30.63 -2.17
N GLN A 479 3.94 31.96 -2.11
CA GLN A 479 4.07 32.72 -0.85
C GLN A 479 3.06 32.28 0.22
N ASN A 480 1.86 31.87 -0.20
CA ASN A 480 0.86 31.21 0.64
C ASN A 480 0.76 29.73 0.20
N PRO A 481 1.58 28.83 0.76
CA PRO A 481 1.65 27.45 0.30
C PRO A 481 0.37 26.69 0.68
N ILE A 482 -0.18 25.96 -0.28
CA ILE A 482 -1.11 24.86 -0.02
C ILE A 482 -0.29 23.70 0.56
N ASN A 483 -0.89 22.86 1.42
CA ASN A 483 -0.25 21.66 1.93
C ASN A 483 0.40 20.86 0.78
N PHE A 484 1.65 20.45 1.00
CA PHE A 484 2.50 19.73 0.04
C PHE A 484 2.86 20.51 -1.24
N SER A 485 2.84 21.85 -1.22
CA SER A 485 3.39 22.66 -2.31
C SER A 485 4.82 22.25 -2.65
N GLY A 486 5.12 22.04 -3.93
CA GLY A 486 6.42 21.53 -4.42
C GLY A 486 6.58 20.01 -4.37
N HIS A 487 5.59 19.26 -3.90
CA HIS A 487 5.61 17.80 -3.95
C HIS A 487 5.11 17.28 -5.29
N TYR A 488 5.64 16.12 -5.68
CA TYR A 488 5.14 15.34 -6.82
C TYR A 488 4.52 14.04 -6.32
N PHE A 489 3.20 13.92 -6.40
CA PHE A 489 2.46 12.70 -6.14
C PHE A 489 2.74 11.65 -7.21
N LEU A 490 3.05 10.42 -6.80
CA LEU A 490 3.63 9.40 -7.67
C LEU A 490 2.59 8.49 -8.34
N GLY A 491 1.32 8.58 -7.93
CA GLY A 491 0.21 7.81 -8.48
C GLY A 491 -1.09 8.07 -7.71
N ALA A 492 -2.18 7.44 -8.17
CA ALA A 492 -3.45 7.47 -7.46
C ALA A 492 -3.26 6.94 -6.03
N PRO A 493 -3.85 7.59 -5.01
CA PRO A 493 -3.67 7.17 -3.63
C PRO A 493 -4.41 5.87 -3.33
N LEU A 494 -4.07 5.24 -2.22
CA LEU A 494 -4.80 4.10 -1.67
C LEU A 494 -5.78 4.57 -0.58
N PRO A 495 -7.10 4.60 -0.83
CA PRO A 495 -8.08 4.80 0.23
C PRO A 495 -8.26 3.52 1.06
N LEU A 496 -8.15 3.65 2.39
CA LEU A 496 -8.30 2.55 3.34
C LEU A 496 -8.73 3.08 4.70
N ASP A 497 -9.85 2.59 5.24
CA ASP A 497 -10.36 2.91 6.59
C ASP A 497 -10.44 4.41 6.91
N GLY A 498 -11.02 5.19 5.98
CA GLY A 498 -11.17 6.65 6.13
C GLY A 498 -9.86 7.44 5.96
N LYS A 499 -8.74 6.76 5.68
CA LYS A 499 -7.45 7.36 5.41
C LYS A 499 -7.08 7.23 3.95
N LEU A 500 -6.23 8.15 3.50
CA LEU A 500 -5.73 8.21 2.14
C LEU A 500 -4.21 8.13 2.15
N TYR A 501 -3.68 7.01 1.66
CA TYR A 501 -2.26 6.72 1.63
C TYR A 501 -1.68 7.12 0.27
N CYS A 502 -0.80 8.12 0.27
CA CYS A 502 -0.25 8.73 -0.93
C CYS A 502 1.27 8.58 -0.94
N LEU A 503 1.84 8.24 -2.10
CA LEU A 503 3.29 8.33 -2.30
C LEU A 503 3.60 9.66 -2.97
N ALA A 504 4.56 10.40 -2.43
CA ALA A 504 5.02 11.65 -3.00
C ALA A 504 6.55 11.77 -2.90
N GLU A 505 7.13 12.53 -3.83
CA GLU A 505 8.54 12.91 -3.78
C GLU A 505 8.66 14.43 -3.63
N GLU A 506 9.48 14.87 -2.68
CA GLU A 506 9.93 16.27 -2.58
C GLU A 506 11.45 16.33 -2.72
N GLY A 507 11.91 17.00 -3.78
CA GLY A 507 13.33 17.01 -4.13
C GLY A 507 13.80 15.60 -4.48
N ARG A 508 14.39 14.90 -3.51
CA ARG A 508 14.84 13.50 -3.63
C ARG A 508 14.23 12.58 -2.57
N GLU A 509 13.41 13.12 -1.67
CA GLU A 509 12.88 12.36 -0.55
C GLU A 509 11.53 11.75 -0.93
N PHE A 510 11.46 10.42 -0.96
CA PHE A 510 10.23 9.66 -1.10
C PHE A 510 9.54 9.55 0.24
N ARG A 511 8.27 9.94 0.28
CA ARG A 511 7.45 9.94 1.48
C ARG A 511 6.16 9.17 1.25
N LEU A 512 5.77 8.42 2.27
CA LEU A 512 4.39 8.02 2.48
C LEU A 512 3.69 9.15 3.24
N LEU A 513 2.63 9.67 2.66
CA LEU A 513 1.74 10.64 3.27
C LEU A 513 0.44 9.93 3.63
N VAL A 514 -0.01 10.06 4.87
CA VAL A 514 -1.30 9.53 5.30
C VAL A 514 -2.19 10.70 5.67
N LEU A 515 -3.27 10.82 4.91
CA LEU A 515 -4.19 11.95 4.96
C LEU A 515 -5.56 11.50 5.40
N ASP A 516 -6.33 12.40 5.98
CA ASP A 516 -7.77 12.24 6.13
C ASP A 516 -8.42 12.27 4.74
N ALA A 517 -9.18 11.23 4.42
CA ALA A 517 -9.73 11.05 3.08
C ALA A 517 -10.75 12.15 2.70
N ALA A 518 -11.55 12.60 3.68
CA ALA A 518 -12.61 13.57 3.45
C ALA A 518 -12.10 15.01 3.28
N THR A 519 -11.00 15.37 3.96
CA THR A 519 -10.52 16.76 4.05
C THR A 519 -9.16 17.00 3.39
N GLY A 520 -8.38 15.94 3.15
CA GLY A 520 -6.99 16.05 2.70
C GLY A 520 -6.02 16.52 3.78
N GLN A 521 -6.45 16.61 5.05
CA GLN A 521 -5.55 17.02 6.14
C GLN A 521 -4.53 15.92 6.47
N THR A 522 -3.30 16.33 6.76
CA THR A 522 -2.22 15.39 7.12
C THR A 522 -2.48 14.76 8.48
N ILE A 523 -2.54 13.43 8.52
CA ILE A 523 -2.58 12.66 9.76
C ILE A 523 -1.14 12.38 10.22
N TRP A 524 -0.31 11.82 9.34
CA TRP A 524 1.13 11.62 9.58
C TRP A 524 1.90 11.41 8.27
N THR A 525 3.23 11.47 8.35
CA THR A 525 4.14 11.20 7.23
C THR A 525 5.25 10.24 7.63
N GLN A 526 5.81 9.52 6.67
CA GLN A 526 6.97 8.67 6.86
C GLN A 526 7.89 8.81 5.65
N SER A 527 9.13 9.25 5.89
CA SER A 527 10.18 9.14 4.88
C SER A 527 10.49 7.67 4.62
N LEU A 528 10.53 7.25 3.36
CA LEU A 528 10.74 5.84 2.98
C LEU A 528 12.14 5.62 2.44
N TYR A 529 12.58 6.51 1.56
CA TYR A 529 13.77 6.34 0.76
C TYR A 529 14.21 7.68 0.18
N ARG A 530 15.49 7.83 -0.14
CA ARG A 530 16.03 8.96 -0.88
C ARG A 530 16.51 8.49 -2.25
N SER A 531 15.89 9.04 -3.29
CA SER A 531 16.25 8.76 -4.68
C SER A 531 17.62 9.30 -5.05
N ASP A 532 18.28 8.69 -6.03
CA ASP A 532 19.55 9.19 -6.57
C ASP A 532 19.35 10.51 -7.31
N ASN A 533 18.34 10.55 -8.17
CA ASN A 533 17.96 11.71 -8.96
C ASN A 533 16.55 12.17 -8.59
N PRO A 534 16.29 13.49 -8.56
CA PRO A 534 14.95 14.03 -8.33
C PRO A 534 13.98 13.65 -9.45
N ILE A 535 12.69 13.53 -9.12
CA ILE A 535 11.61 13.23 -10.08
C ILE A 535 11.44 14.27 -11.18
N ALA A 536 11.87 15.50 -10.96
CA ALA A 536 11.90 16.50 -12.02
C ALA A 536 12.86 17.65 -11.74
N ARG A 537 13.16 18.32 -12.85
CA ARG A 537 14.05 19.45 -13.01
C ARG A 537 13.51 20.69 -12.29
N ASP A 538 14.33 21.33 -11.46
CA ASP A 538 14.36 22.79 -11.41
C ASP A 538 15.28 23.23 -12.55
N TYR A 539 14.73 23.91 -13.56
CA TYR A 539 15.41 24.20 -14.83
C TYR A 539 16.62 25.14 -14.69
N THR A 540 16.90 25.60 -13.47
CA THR A 540 17.80 26.69 -13.17
C THR A 540 19.18 26.28 -12.65
N THR A 541 19.35 25.07 -12.09
CA THR A 541 20.51 24.76 -11.22
C THR A 541 21.28 23.47 -11.49
N ASP A 542 20.73 22.42 -12.11
CA ASP A 542 21.44 21.13 -12.26
C ASP A 542 21.30 20.51 -13.68
N ARG A 543 22.41 20.00 -14.24
CA ARG A 543 22.54 19.38 -15.58
C ARG A 543 22.59 17.84 -15.54
N ARG A 544 22.30 17.23 -14.39
CA ARG A 544 22.38 15.77 -14.18
C ARG A 544 21.21 14.98 -14.77
N THR A 545 21.39 13.66 -14.82
CA THR A 545 20.43 12.62 -15.26
C THR A 545 19.09 12.70 -14.51
N LEU A 546 17.98 12.57 -15.24
CA LEU A 546 16.61 12.64 -14.72
C LEU A 546 15.95 11.26 -14.64
N ASP A 547 15.07 11.04 -13.66
CA ASP A 547 14.24 9.84 -13.59
C ASP A 547 12.85 10.11 -14.20
N HIS A 548 12.80 10.06 -15.53
CA HIS A 548 11.59 10.25 -16.32
C HIS A 548 10.59 9.09 -16.23
N ILE A 549 11.06 7.93 -15.79
CA ILE A 549 10.25 6.71 -15.71
C ILE A 549 9.34 6.83 -14.50
N ARG A 550 9.91 7.07 -13.29
CA ARG A 550 9.13 7.16 -12.03
C ARG A 550 7.97 8.14 -12.10
N ARG A 551 8.12 9.27 -12.82
CA ARG A 551 7.05 10.27 -13.04
C ARG A 551 5.74 9.68 -13.56
N ARG A 552 5.81 8.61 -14.33
CA ARG A 552 4.70 8.03 -15.10
C ARG A 552 4.31 6.62 -14.65
N MET A 553 4.98 6.06 -13.64
CA MET A 553 4.77 4.68 -13.19
C MET A 553 3.45 4.47 -12.41
N GLY A 554 2.80 5.53 -11.94
CA GLY A 554 1.58 5.40 -11.14
C GLY A 554 1.79 4.62 -9.84
N LEU A 555 2.88 4.93 -9.12
CA LEU A 555 3.24 4.27 -7.88
C LEU A 555 2.18 4.54 -6.81
N SER A 556 1.45 3.49 -6.45
CA SER A 556 0.36 3.52 -5.47
C SER A 556 0.62 2.47 -4.40
N PRO A 557 0.41 2.78 -3.10
CA PRO A 557 0.53 1.78 -2.05
C PRO A 557 -0.43 0.60 -2.27
N SER A 558 -0.06 -0.56 -1.76
CA SER A 558 -0.94 -1.73 -1.68
C SER A 558 -1.01 -2.20 -0.24
N ALA A 559 -2.20 -2.56 0.24
CA ALA A 559 -2.40 -3.00 1.60
C ALA A 559 -3.09 -4.36 1.63
N ALA A 560 -2.50 -5.29 2.37
CA ALA A 560 -3.11 -6.56 2.68
C ALA A 560 -2.57 -7.02 4.02
N HIS A 561 -3.45 -7.60 4.85
CA HIS A 561 -3.04 -8.33 6.03
C HIS A 561 -2.21 -7.51 7.03
N GLY A 562 -2.66 -6.28 7.35
CA GLY A 562 -1.91 -5.36 8.21
C GLY A 562 -0.63 -4.75 7.60
N VAL A 563 -0.17 -5.22 6.44
CA VAL A 563 1.06 -4.75 5.78
C VAL A 563 0.74 -3.76 4.67
N LEU A 564 1.46 -2.64 4.68
CA LEU A 564 1.43 -1.63 3.61
C LEU A 564 2.72 -1.71 2.79
N VAL A 565 2.59 -2.06 1.52
CA VAL A 565 3.70 -2.11 0.55
C VAL A 565 3.72 -0.81 -0.25
N CYS A 566 4.83 -0.08 -0.16
CA CYS A 566 5.05 1.18 -0.85
C CYS A 566 6.05 1.00 -1.99
N PRO A 567 5.62 0.89 -3.26
CA PRO A 567 6.55 0.75 -4.37
C PRO A 567 7.37 2.05 -4.58
N THR A 568 8.69 1.92 -4.72
CA THR A 568 9.59 3.07 -4.90
C THR A 568 9.90 3.37 -6.36
N GLY A 569 9.67 2.42 -7.27
CA GLY A 569 10.08 2.53 -8.67
C GLY A 569 11.61 2.50 -8.88
N SER A 570 12.39 2.36 -7.80
CA SER A 570 13.84 2.21 -7.86
C SER A 570 14.21 0.88 -8.53
N GLY A 571 15.07 0.92 -9.53
CA GLY A 571 15.48 -0.26 -10.31
C GLY A 571 14.65 -0.53 -11.58
N CYS A 572 13.62 0.29 -11.86
CA CYS A 572 12.97 0.31 -13.16
C CYS A 572 13.83 1.14 -14.13
N THR A 573 14.63 0.48 -14.97
CA THR A 573 15.41 1.09 -16.07
C THR A 573 14.83 0.75 -17.42
#